data_AF-A0A533XP26-F1
#
_entry.id   AF-A0A533XP26-F1
#
_cell.length_a   1.000
_cell.length_b   1.000
_cell.length_c   1.000
_cell.angle_alpha   90.00
_cell.angle_beta   90.00
_cell.angle_gamma   90.00
#
_symmetry.space_group_name_H-M   'P 1'
#
loop_
_entity.id
_entity.type
_entity.pdbx_description
1 polymer ?
#
loop_
_entity_poly.entity_id
_entity_poly.type
_entity_poly.pdbx_seq_one_letter_code
_entity_poly.pdbx_strand_id
1 'polypeptide(L)' 'MSLARWLEYKIDEDPRKPGRRQEVFDLKAIEKAIGAPITYVYSNQIQPGATAGMHYHKEHQVAVWMREGELEMTLEDVR' A
#
# COMPACT_ATOMS: atom_id res chain seq x y z
N MET A 1 -17.92 -0.90 -11.27
CA MET A 1 -17.56 -1.68 -10.06
C MET A 1 -16.44 -0.95 -9.37
N SER A 2 -16.64 -0.46 -8.14
CA SER A 2 -15.63 0.32 -7.40
C SER A 2 -14.49 -0.59 -6.97
N LEU A 3 -13.27 -0.31 -7.45
CA LEU A 3 -12.12 -1.22 -7.43
C LEU A 3 -11.37 -1.32 -6.08
N ALA A 4 -11.79 -0.68 -5.00
CA ALA A 4 -10.97 -0.64 -3.77
C ALA A 4 -11.75 -0.59 -2.44
N ARG A 5 -12.88 -1.30 -2.31
CA ARG A 5 -13.65 -1.31 -1.05
C ARG A 5 -12.93 -2.00 0.14
N TRP A 6 -11.78 -2.62 -0.10
CA TRP A 6 -10.96 -3.32 0.90
C TRP A 6 -9.79 -2.48 1.45
N LEU A 7 -9.59 -1.25 0.93
CA LEU A 7 -8.56 -0.29 1.37
C LEU A 7 -9.16 0.86 2.20
N GLU A 8 -10.33 0.63 2.81
CA GLU A 8 -10.90 1.59 3.75
C GLU A 8 -10.01 1.67 5.00
N TYR A 9 -9.54 2.87 5.31
CA TYR A 9 -8.80 3.16 6.53
C TYR A 9 -9.59 4.12 7.41
N LYS A 10 -9.31 4.08 8.71
CA LYS A 10 -9.85 5.01 9.69
C LYS A 10 -8.77 5.98 10.12
N ILE A 11 -9.17 7.19 10.48
CA ILE A 11 -8.27 8.15 11.11
C ILE A 11 -8.48 8.04 12.61
N ASP A 12 -7.43 7.63 13.31
CA ASP A 12 -7.37 7.68 14.77
C ASP A 12 -6.75 9.02 15.18
N GLU A 13 -7.49 9.79 15.97
CA GLU A 13 -7.08 11.07 16.52
C GLU A 13 -6.92 10.91 18.03
N ASP A 14 -5.69 10.99 18.53
CA ASP A 14 -5.43 10.88 19.96
C ASP A 14 -5.89 12.18 20.66
N PRO A 15 -6.95 12.15 21.50
CA PRO A 15 -7.46 13.35 22.16
C PRO A 15 -6.45 13.96 23.14
N ARG A 16 -5.42 13.21 23.54
CA ARG A 16 -4.33 13.67 24.40
C ARG A 16 -3.17 14.29 23.61
N LYS A 17 -3.18 14.18 22.27
CA LYS A 17 -2.16 14.75 21.36
C LYS A 17 -2.84 15.48 20.21
N PRO A 18 -3.41 16.68 20.46
CA PRO A 18 -4.13 17.44 19.45
C PRO A 18 -3.30 17.64 18.18
N GLY A 19 -3.88 17.28 17.03
CA GLY A 19 -3.24 17.37 15.71
C GLY A 19 -2.50 16.11 15.24
N ARG A 20 -2.26 15.12 16.13
CA ARG A 20 -1.73 13.82 15.70
C ARG A 20 -2.83 12.99 15.06
N ARG A 21 -2.68 12.70 13.77
CA ARG A 21 -3.58 11.85 12.99
C ARG A 21 -2.84 10.59 12.57
N GLN A 22 -3.41 9.43 12.84
CA GLN A 22 -2.86 8.14 12.41
C GLN A 22 -3.86 7.43 11.52
N GLU A 23 -3.40 6.95 10.37
CA GLU A 23 -4.20 6.12 9.49
C GLU A 23 -4.09 4.66 9.93
N VAL A 24 -5.24 4.05 10.15
CA VAL A 24 -5.35 2.69 10.66
C VAL A 24 -6.06 1.84 9.61
N PHE A 25 -5.35 0.84 9.11
CA PHE A 25 -5.83 -0.10 8.10
C PHE A 25 -6.22 -1.42 8.76
N ASP A 26 -7.32 -2.03 8.29
CA ASP A 26 -7.67 -3.40 8.68
C ASP A 26 -6.88 -4.39 7.83
N LEU A 27 -5.72 -4.82 8.34
CA LEU A 27 -4.86 -5.77 7.63
C LEU A 27 -5.57 -7.11 7.37
N LYS A 28 -6.51 -7.55 8.22
CA LYS A 28 -7.23 -8.82 8.01
C LYS A 28 -8.23 -8.72 6.86
N ALA A 29 -8.90 -7.58 6.73
CA ALA A 29 -9.75 -7.33 5.57
C ALA A 29 -8.93 -7.30 4.27
N ILE A 30 -7.74 -6.67 4.29
CA ILE A 30 -6.84 -6.62 3.14
C ILE A 30 -6.30 -8.00 2.79
N GLU A 31 -5.78 -8.77 3.75
CA GLU A 31 -5.32 -10.15 3.57
C GLU A 31 -6.39 -11.03 2.90
N LYS A 32 -7.64 -10.89 3.34
CA LYS A 32 -8.78 -11.60 2.75
C LYS A 32 -9.04 -11.18 1.30
N ALA A 33 -8.86 -9.91 0.97
CA ALA A 33 -9.06 -9.40 -0.38
C ALA A 33 -7.94 -9.81 -1.35
N ILE A 34 -6.68 -9.78 -0.90
CA ILE A 34 -5.53 -10.20 -1.72
C ILE A 34 -5.37 -11.74 -1.76
N GLY A 35 -5.99 -12.46 -0.82
CA GLY A 35 -5.94 -13.92 -0.74
C GLY A 35 -4.62 -14.47 -0.18
N ALA A 36 -3.82 -13.63 0.46
CA ALA A 36 -2.49 -13.95 0.98
C ALA A 36 -2.23 -13.21 2.31
N PRO A 37 -1.43 -13.79 3.23
CA PRO A 37 -1.03 -13.11 4.47
C PRO A 37 -0.07 -11.95 4.18
N ILE A 38 -0.16 -10.88 4.97
CA ILE A 38 0.75 -9.72 4.89
C ILE A 38 1.86 -9.89 5.93
N THR A 39 3.10 -9.97 5.47
CA THR A 39 4.26 -10.04 6.37
C THR A 39 4.84 -8.66 6.69
N TYR A 40 4.84 -7.75 5.70
CA TYR A 40 5.45 -6.43 5.81
C TYR A 40 4.57 -5.36 5.17
N VAL A 41 4.57 -4.16 5.76
CA VAL A 41 3.88 -2.97 5.26
C VAL A 41 4.90 -1.85 5.12
N TYR A 42 4.95 -1.23 3.94
CA TYR A 42 5.84 -0.12 3.63
C TYR A 42 5.01 1.11 3.27
N SER A 43 5.46 2.28 3.72
CA SER A 43 4.91 3.57 3.32
C SER A 43 6.00 4.36 2.62
N ASN A 44 5.80 4.62 1.32
CA ASN A 44 6.79 5.28 0.48
C ASN A 44 6.22 6.61 -0.03
N GLN A 45 7.05 7.64 0.00
CA GLN A 45 6.80 8.90 -0.70
C GLN A 45 7.81 9.01 -1.84
N ILE A 46 7.31 8.99 -3.08
CA ILE A 46 8.14 9.04 -4.29
C ILE A 46 8.00 10.44 -4.89
N GLN A 47 9.14 11.09 -5.16
CA GLN A 47 9.16 12.43 -5.76
C GLN A 47 8.91 12.36 -7.27
N PRO A 48 8.29 13.38 -7.89
CA PRO A 48 8.14 13.43 -9.34
C PRO A 48 9.47 13.27 -10.08
N GLY A 49 9.48 12.42 -11.10
CA GLY A 49 10.69 12.09 -11.90
C GLY A 49 11.60 11.03 -11.25
N ALA A 50 11.36 10.63 -10.00
CA ALA A 50 12.07 9.50 -9.42
C ALA A 50 11.61 8.19 -10.07
N THR A 51 12.57 7.34 -10.41
CA THR A 51 12.33 6.00 -10.96
C THR A 51 12.93 4.97 -10.01
N ALA A 52 12.11 4.01 -9.56
CA ALA A 52 12.62 2.79 -8.94
C ALA A 52 13.04 1.83 -10.07
N GLY A 53 14.27 1.31 -10.00
CA GLY A 53 14.76 0.34 -10.98
C GLY A 53 13.96 -0.98 -10.95
N MET A 54 14.18 -1.81 -11.96
CA MET A 54 13.58 -3.16 -12.00
C MET A 54 13.99 -3.96 -10.76
N HIS A 55 13.00 -4.49 -10.05
CA HIS A 55 13.21 -5.16 -8.78
C HIS A 55 12.37 -6.44 -8.70
N TYR A 56 13.02 -7.56 -8.41
CA TYR A 56 12.39 -8.87 -8.31
C TYR A 56 13.01 -9.69 -7.19
N HIS A 57 12.15 -10.34 -6.41
CA HIS A 57 12.53 -11.36 -5.44
C HIS A 57 11.65 -12.58 -5.63
N LYS A 58 12.27 -13.75 -5.80
CA LYS A 58 11.57 -15.02 -6.03
C LYS A 58 10.55 -15.38 -4.94
N GLU A 59 10.80 -14.93 -3.72
CA GLU A 59 10.00 -15.27 -2.53
C GLU A 59 8.99 -14.17 -2.16
N HIS A 60 9.03 -13.00 -2.80
CA HIS A 60 8.18 -11.88 -2.43
C HIS A 60 7.02 -11.70 -3.42
N GLN A 61 5.82 -11.53 -2.87
CA GLN A 61 4.67 -11.03 -3.59
C GLN A 61 4.37 -9.62 -3.08
N VAL A 62 4.14 -8.68 -4.00
CA VAL A 62 3.95 -7.27 -3.67
C VAL A 62 2.59 -6.80 -4.15
N ALA A 63 1.82 -6.23 -3.24
CA ALA A 63 0.62 -5.46 -3.57
C ALA A 63 0.94 -3.96 -3.39
N VAL A 64 0.60 -3.15 -4.39
CA VAL A 64 0.83 -1.71 -4.37
C VAL A 64 -0.51 -0.98 -4.37
N TRP A 65 -0.61 0.02 -3.49
CA TRP A 65 -1.72 0.95 -3.48
C TRP A 65 -1.18 2.38 -3.54
N MET A 66 -1.73 3.17 -4.45
CA MET A 66 -1.41 4.59 -4.61
C MET A 66 -2.46 5.42 -3.88
N ARG A 67 -2.03 6.17 -2.87
CA ARG A 67 -2.89 7.09 -2.14
C ARG A 67 -3.13 8.39 -2.89
N GLU A 68 -2.06 8.99 -3.41
CA GLU A 68 -2.07 10.29 -4.08
C GLU A 68 -1.04 10.30 -5.20
N GLY A 69 -1.33 11.07 -6.25
CA GLY A 69 -0.49 11.18 -7.43
C GLY A 69 -0.70 10.04 -8.42
N GLU A 70 0.24 9.94 -9.35
CA GLU A 70 0.23 8.95 -10.44
C GLU A 70 1.59 8.28 -10.52
N LEU A 71 1.59 6.99 -10.85
CA LEU A 71 2.80 6.20 -11.03
C LEU A 71 2.65 5.35 -12.28
N GLU A 72 3.62 5.45 -13.18
CA GLU A 72 3.75 4.53 -14.30
C GLU A 72 4.45 3.26 -13.80
N MET A 73 3.79 2.11 -13.97
CA MET A 73 4.31 0.81 -13.53
C MET A 73 4.32 -0.17 -14.69
N THR A 74 5.49 -0.74 -14.94
CA THR A 74 5.66 -1.87 -15.86
C THR A 74 5.82 -3.14 -15.04
N LEU A 75 4.97 -4.14 -15.31
CA LEU A 75 5.07 -5.48 -14.74
C LEU A 75 5.53 -6.45 -15.81
N GLU A 76 6.61 -7.17 -15.56
CA GLU A 76 7.20 -8.13 -16.48
C GLU A 76 7.20 -9.54 -15.88
N ASP A 77 6.83 -10.53 -16.70
CA ASP A 77 6.91 -11.95 -16.34
C ASP A 77 8.36 -12.42 -16.50
N VAL A 78 9.10 -12.39 -15.39
CA VAL A 78 10.51 -12.80 -15.29
C VAL A 78 10.59 -14.33 -15.13
N ARG A 79 10.46 -15.05 -16.24
CA ARG A 79 10.57 -16.52 -16.30
C ARG A 79 12.00 -17.03 -16.20
#